data_AF-A0A1V5M9N2-F1
#
_entry.id   AF-A0A1V5M9N2-F1
#
_cell.length_a   1.000
_cell.length_b   1.000
_cell.length_c   1.000
_cell.angle_alpha   90.00
_cell.angle_beta   90.00
_cell.angle_gamma   90.00
#
_symmetry.space_group_name_H-M   'P 1'
#
loop_
_entity.id
_entity.type
_entity.pdbx_description
1 polymer ?
#
loop_
_entity_poly.entity_id
_entity_poly.type
_entity_poly.pdbx_seq_one_letter_code
_entity_poly.pdbx_strand_id
1 'polypeptide(L)'
;MATTVKEVPPFPFVRESLEKLRPRVDMIVVSQTPTEALVREWKEHAIDGLVDFIAGQEQGSKKEHLQMAAAPNYPTDRILMIGDALGDLKAVEAVGGFFFPINPGHESESWENFYREGIEKFLSGGFKGAYQEKLMAAFKALLPERPHWK
;
A
#
# COMPACT_ATOMS: atom_id res chain seq x y z
N MET A 1 -6.07 -19.76 -21.04
CA MET A 1 -6.56 -20.24 -19.73
C MET A 1 -6.15 -19.20 -18.72
N ALA A 2 -7.11 -18.51 -18.11
CA ALA A 2 -6.83 -17.51 -17.08
C ALA A 2 -6.36 -18.24 -15.83
N THR A 3 -5.08 -18.13 -15.50
CA THR A 3 -4.52 -18.59 -14.23
C THR A 3 -5.30 -17.87 -13.14
N THR A 4 -6.21 -18.57 -12.49
CA THR A 4 -6.92 -18.01 -11.34
C THR A 4 -5.85 -17.81 -10.27
N VAL A 5 -5.76 -16.63 -9.67
CA VAL A 5 -4.89 -16.28 -8.53
C VAL A 5 -5.32 -17.09 -7.30
N LYS A 6 -5.21 -18.42 -7.38
CA LYS A 6 -5.77 -19.36 -6.41
C LYS A 6 -4.70 -19.93 -5.46
N GLU A 7 -3.41 -19.62 -5.67
CA GLU A 7 -2.32 -20.32 -4.96
C GLU A 7 -1.10 -19.46 -4.61
N VAL A 8 -1.11 -18.15 -4.87
CA VAL A 8 0.04 -17.31 -4.53
C VAL A 8 -0.18 -16.76 -3.12
N PRO A 9 0.56 -17.23 -2.10
CA PRO A 9 0.43 -16.68 -0.75
C PRO A 9 0.84 -15.19 -0.75
N PRO A 10 0.40 -14.41 0.26
CA PRO A 10 0.94 -13.08 0.48
C PRO A 10 2.47 -13.13 0.56
N PHE A 11 3.12 -12.07 0.08
CA PHE A 11 4.56 -11.94 0.26
C PHE A 11 4.95 -12.07 1.75
N PRO A 12 6.15 -12.60 2.04
CA PRO A 12 6.68 -12.59 3.40
C PRO A 12 6.56 -11.21 4.04
N PHE A 13 6.28 -11.16 5.35
CA PHE A 13 6.10 -9.94 6.14
C PHE A 13 4.83 -9.11 5.86
N VAL A 14 3.99 -9.46 4.89
CA VAL A 14 2.68 -8.79 4.69
C VAL A 14 1.81 -8.96 5.94
N ARG A 15 1.58 -10.22 6.35
CA ARG A 15 0.73 -10.53 7.50
C ARG A 15 1.27 -9.88 8.76
N GLU A 16 2.55 -10.06 9.03
CA GLU A 16 3.22 -9.55 10.23
C GLU A 16 3.18 -8.02 10.29
N SER A 17 3.28 -7.35 9.13
CA SER A 17 3.11 -5.90 9.05
C SER A 17 1.69 -5.47 9.39
N LEU A 18 0.68 -6.14 8.82
CA LEU A 18 -0.72 -5.85 9.10
C LEU A 18 -1.07 -6.11 10.58
N GLU A 19 -0.63 -7.24 11.14
CA GLU A 19 -0.84 -7.58 12.56
C GLU A 19 -0.18 -6.57 13.49
N LYS A 20 1.04 -6.11 13.17
CA LYS A 20 1.76 -5.09 13.94
C LYS A 20 1.09 -3.72 13.88
N LEU A 21 0.46 -3.38 12.76
CA LEU A 21 -0.23 -2.10 12.55
C LEU A 21 -1.64 -2.07 13.12
N ARG A 22 -2.36 -3.19 13.08
CA ARG A 22 -3.77 -3.29 13.48
C ARG A 22 -4.13 -2.63 14.82
N PRO A 23 -3.36 -2.76 15.91
CA PRO A 23 -3.72 -2.10 17.17
C PRO A 23 -3.39 -0.61 17.22
N ARG A 24 -2.77 -0.03 16.18
CA ARG A 24 -2.14 1.29 16.19
C ARG A 24 -2.66 2.24 15.10
N VAL A 25 -3.27 1.72 14.04
CA VAL A 25 -3.76 2.51 12.89
C VAL A 25 -5.03 1.91 12.30
N ASP A 26 -5.81 2.76 11.66
CA ASP A 26 -6.91 2.34 10.78
C ASP A 26 -6.32 1.97 9.40
N MET A 27 -6.72 0.83 8.85
CA MET A 27 -6.18 0.30 7.59
C MET A 27 -7.30 -0.03 6.60
N ILE A 28 -7.15 0.47 5.38
CA ILE A 28 -8.03 0.12 4.27
C ILE A 28 -7.21 -0.42 3.10
N VAL A 29 -7.81 -1.31 2.32
CA VAL A 29 -7.24 -1.80 1.06
C VAL A 29 -7.95 -1.07 -0.07
N VAL A 30 -7.19 -0.49 -0.99
CA VAL A 30 -7.72 0.14 -2.20
C VAL A 30 -7.07 -0.48 -3.44
N SER A 31 -7.87 -1.07 -4.32
CA SER A 31 -7.36 -1.84 -5.47
C SER A 31 -8.19 -1.61 -6.73
N GLN A 32 -7.58 -1.86 -7.89
CA GLN A 32 -8.27 -1.94 -9.18
C GLN A 32 -8.80 -3.35 -9.48
N THR A 33 -8.61 -4.31 -8.58
CA THR A 33 -9.21 -5.64 -8.67
C THR A 33 -10.72 -5.56 -8.35
N PRO A 34 -11.58 -6.34 -9.02
CA PRO A 34 -12.99 -6.48 -8.62
C PRO A 34 -13.12 -6.79 -7.13
N THR A 35 -14.03 -6.11 -6.44
CA THR A 35 -14.20 -6.23 -4.98
C THR A 35 -14.42 -7.68 -4.54
N GLU A 36 -15.28 -8.42 -5.24
CA GLU A 36 -15.58 -9.82 -4.91
C GLU A 36 -14.32 -10.70 -4.96
N ALA A 37 -13.52 -10.55 -6.01
CA ALA A 37 -12.29 -11.31 -6.18
C ALA A 37 -11.27 -10.99 -5.08
N LEU A 38 -11.11 -9.69 -4.76
CA LEU A 38 -10.18 -9.23 -3.73
C LEU A 38 -10.58 -9.71 -2.34
N VAL A 39 -11.85 -9.57 -1.96
CA VAL A 39 -12.36 -10.05 -0.66
C VAL A 39 -12.20 -11.57 -0.54
N ARG A 40 -12.45 -12.31 -1.63
CA ARG A 40 -12.26 -13.75 -1.65
C ARG A 40 -10.80 -14.14 -1.43
N GLU A 41 -9.86 -13.51 -2.14
CA GLU A 41 -8.42 -13.76 -1.99
C GLU A 41 -7.93 -13.46 -0.56
N TRP A 42 -8.33 -12.32 0.01
CA TRP A 42 -7.96 -11.94 1.37
C TRP A 42 -8.53 -12.90 2.43
N LYS A 43 -9.75 -13.43 2.20
CA LYS A 43 -10.36 -14.46 3.05
C LYS A 43 -9.69 -15.81 2.93
N GLU A 44 -9.34 -16.23 1.70
CA GLU A 44 -8.60 -17.47 1.45
C GLU A 44 -7.26 -17.49 2.21
N HIS A 45 -6.65 -16.32 2.39
CA HIS A 45 -5.45 -16.16 3.19
C HIS A 45 -5.71 -15.73 4.64
N ALA A 46 -6.95 -15.61 5.12
CA ALA A 46 -7.27 -15.16 6.49
C ALA A 46 -6.51 -13.89 6.91
N ILE A 47 -6.46 -12.89 6.02
CA ILE A 47 -5.92 -11.55 6.29
C ILE A 47 -6.98 -10.45 6.12
N ASP A 48 -8.17 -10.78 5.61
CA ASP A 48 -9.31 -9.86 5.48
C ASP A 48 -9.69 -9.23 6.82
N GLY A 49 -9.61 -10.01 7.90
CA GLY A 49 -9.90 -9.51 9.23
C GLY A 49 -8.89 -8.49 9.74
N LEU A 50 -7.69 -8.35 9.15
CA LEU A 50 -6.62 -7.47 9.63
C LEU A 50 -6.77 -6.00 9.17
N VAL A 51 -7.74 -5.71 8.30
CA VAL A 51 -8.04 -4.37 7.78
C VAL A 51 -9.49 -4.01 8.05
N ASP A 52 -9.79 -2.72 8.11
CA ASP A 52 -11.13 -2.21 8.41
C ASP A 52 -12.05 -2.25 7.20
N PHE A 53 -11.49 -2.12 5.99
CA PHE A 53 -12.26 -2.07 4.76
C PHE A 53 -11.47 -2.51 3.53
N ILE A 54 -12.17 -3.12 2.56
CA ILE A 54 -11.62 -3.53 1.27
C ILE A 54 -12.42 -2.88 0.14
N ALA A 55 -11.78 -1.92 -0.52
CA ALA A 55 -12.30 -1.19 -1.67
C ALA A 55 -11.71 -1.73 -2.98
N GLY A 56 -12.52 -2.43 -3.77
CA GLY A 56 -12.20 -2.80 -5.14
C GLY A 56 -12.56 -1.71 -6.16
N GLN A 57 -12.33 -1.99 -7.44
CA GLN A 57 -12.50 -1.02 -8.53
C GLN A 57 -13.88 -0.35 -8.61
N GLU A 58 -14.94 -1.03 -8.15
CA GLU A 58 -16.31 -0.55 -8.22
C GLU A 58 -16.61 0.57 -7.22
N GLN A 59 -15.72 0.78 -6.25
CA GLN A 59 -15.97 1.64 -5.09
C GLN A 59 -15.35 3.03 -5.24
N GLY A 60 -14.77 3.34 -6.40
CA GLY A 60 -14.16 4.62 -6.72
C GLY A 60 -12.65 4.56 -6.83
N SER A 61 -12.04 5.69 -7.15
CA SER A 61 -10.59 5.80 -7.32
C SER A 61 -9.86 5.77 -5.99
N LYS A 62 -8.58 5.36 -6.01
CA LYS A 62 -7.70 5.39 -4.82
C LYS A 62 -7.60 6.80 -4.21
N LYS A 63 -7.59 7.82 -5.07
CA LYS A 63 -7.59 9.22 -4.66
C LYS A 63 -8.87 9.59 -3.90
N GLU A 64 -10.04 9.20 -4.39
CA GLU A 64 -11.32 9.49 -3.72
C GLU A 64 -11.37 8.83 -2.35
N HIS A 65 -10.95 7.57 -2.23
CA HIS A 65 -10.88 6.89 -0.93
C HIS A 65 -9.98 7.63 0.06
N LEU A 66 -8.79 8.07 -0.34
CA LEU A 66 -7.91 8.84 0.55
C LEU A 66 -8.49 10.21 0.89
N GLN A 67 -9.13 10.90 -0.06
CA GLN A 67 -9.75 12.21 0.17
C GLN A 67 -10.96 12.13 1.09
N MET A 68 -11.72 11.03 1.06
CA MET A 68 -12.93 10.86 1.85
C MET A 68 -12.67 10.20 3.21
N ALA A 69 -11.83 9.16 3.26
CA ALA A 69 -11.61 8.36 4.46
C ALA A 69 -10.42 8.85 5.30
N ALA A 70 -9.37 9.40 4.68
CA ALA A 70 -8.14 9.76 5.39
C ALA A 70 -8.01 11.27 5.64
N ALA A 71 -8.06 12.09 4.59
CA ALA A 71 -7.79 13.53 4.66
C ALA A 71 -8.61 14.33 5.71
N PRO A 72 -9.92 14.08 5.93
CA PRO A 72 -10.67 14.80 6.95
C PRO A 72 -10.42 14.29 8.38
N ASN A 73 -9.88 13.07 8.53
CA ASN A 73 -9.79 12.37 9.81
C ASN A 73 -8.37 12.38 10.39
N TYR A 74 -7.33 12.56 9.55
CA TYR A 74 -5.93 12.52 9.99
C TYR A 74 -5.11 13.69 9.45
N PRO A 75 -4.16 14.21 10.24
CA PRO A 75 -3.07 15.05 9.74
C PRO A 75 -2.32 14.35 8.59
N THR A 76 -1.76 15.14 7.67
CA THR A 76 -1.09 14.60 6.48
C THR A 76 0.12 13.73 6.82
N ASP A 77 0.82 14.03 7.92
CA ASP A 77 1.94 13.23 8.44
C ASP A 77 1.52 11.93 9.16
N ARG A 78 0.21 11.64 9.20
CA ARG A 78 -0.38 10.40 9.70
C ARG A 78 -1.14 9.62 8.64
N ILE A 79 -0.91 9.93 7.36
CA ILE A 79 -1.46 9.19 6.22
C ILE A 79 -0.29 8.54 5.49
N LEU A 80 -0.34 7.22 5.35
CA LEU A 80 0.66 6.44 4.61
C LEU A 80 -0.04 5.55 3.59
N MET A 81 0.42 5.61 2.34
CA MET A 81 0.02 4.67 1.30
C MET A 81 1.17 3.72 0.98
N ILE A 82 0.87 2.43 0.95
CA ILE A 82 1.79 1.36 0.58
C ILE A 82 1.36 0.83 -0.78
N GLY A 83 2.25 0.82 -1.77
CA GLY A 83 1.88 0.40 -3.13
C GLY A 83 3.05 0.36 -4.09
N ASP A 84 2.83 -0.17 -5.28
CA ASP A 84 3.84 -0.47 -6.30
C ASP A 84 3.71 0.41 -7.55
N ALA A 85 2.61 1.16 -7.68
CA ALA A 85 2.32 1.91 -8.89
C ALA A 85 2.44 3.43 -8.70
N LEU A 86 2.76 4.12 -9.80
CA LEU A 86 2.70 5.59 -9.88
C LEU A 86 1.31 6.15 -9.54
N GLY A 87 0.24 5.37 -9.78
CA GLY A 87 -1.11 5.76 -9.40
C GLY A 87 -1.29 5.88 -7.89
N ASP A 88 -0.61 5.03 -7.11
CA ASP A 88 -0.65 5.03 -5.64
C ASP A 88 0.08 6.25 -5.09
N LEU A 89 1.30 6.48 -5.59
CA LEU A 89 2.07 7.67 -5.25
C LEU A 89 1.27 8.95 -5.50
N LYS A 90 0.68 9.09 -6.70
CA LYS A 90 -0.14 10.27 -7.03
C LYS A 90 -1.38 10.41 -6.15
N ALA A 91 -2.00 9.31 -5.75
CA ALA A 91 -3.17 9.32 -4.90
C ALA A 91 -2.84 9.87 -3.51
N VAL A 92 -1.73 9.43 -2.91
CA VAL A 92 -1.33 9.91 -1.57
C VAL A 92 -0.72 11.31 -1.58
N GLU A 93 0.00 11.68 -2.64
CA GLU A 93 0.46 13.06 -2.86
C GLU A 93 -0.70 14.05 -2.90
N ALA A 94 -1.85 13.67 -3.47
CA ALA A 94 -3.03 14.52 -3.56
C ALA A 94 -3.66 14.87 -2.19
N VAL A 95 -3.30 14.14 -1.12
CA VAL A 95 -3.70 14.40 0.26
C VAL A 95 -2.52 14.80 1.15
N GLY A 96 -1.34 15.01 0.57
CA GLY A 96 -0.12 15.39 1.29
C GLY A 96 0.48 14.30 2.17
N GLY A 97 0.05 13.04 2.01
CA GLY A 97 0.52 11.92 2.80
C GLY A 97 1.87 11.36 2.37
N PHE A 98 2.31 10.30 3.06
CA PHE A 98 3.54 9.59 2.77
C PHE A 98 3.30 8.40 1.84
N PHE A 99 4.34 8.03 1.10
CA PHE A 99 4.33 6.85 0.23
C PHE A 99 5.45 5.88 0.65
N PHE A 100 5.09 4.60 0.83
CA PHE A 100 6.03 3.51 0.98
C PHE A 100 5.96 2.62 -0.27
N PRO A 101 7.02 2.56 -1.08
CA PRO A 101 7.01 1.78 -2.31
C PRO A 101 7.18 0.29 -2.03
N ILE A 102 6.35 -0.53 -2.66
CA ILE A 102 6.60 -1.95 -2.89
C ILE A 102 7.27 -2.04 -4.26
N ASN A 103 8.58 -2.26 -4.27
CA ASN A 103 9.37 -2.20 -5.48
C ASN A 103 9.14 -3.44 -6.36
N PRO A 104 8.79 -3.30 -7.65
CA PRO A 104 8.59 -4.43 -8.55
C PRO A 104 9.84 -5.31 -8.66
N GLY A 105 9.68 -6.63 -8.51
CA GLY A 105 10.77 -7.60 -8.46
C GLY A 105 11.56 -7.63 -7.15
N HIS A 106 11.17 -6.82 -6.16
CA HIS A 106 11.75 -6.74 -4.82
C HIS A 106 10.65 -6.64 -3.76
N GLU A 107 9.50 -7.28 -3.99
CA GLU A 107 8.31 -7.14 -3.17
C GLU A 107 8.54 -7.68 -1.76
N SER A 108 9.19 -8.84 -1.65
CA SER A 108 9.48 -9.48 -0.35
C SER A 108 10.42 -8.63 0.50
N GLU A 109 11.48 -8.07 -0.11
CA GLU A 109 12.42 -7.17 0.56
C GLU A 109 11.76 -5.85 0.95
N SER A 110 10.85 -5.35 0.12
CA SER A 110 10.08 -4.14 0.42
C SER A 110 9.21 -4.33 1.67
N TRP A 111 8.49 -5.46 1.76
CA TRP A 111 7.70 -5.81 2.93
C TRP A 111 8.54 -6.09 4.17
N GLU A 112 9.70 -6.74 4.04
CA GLU A 112 10.62 -6.93 5.16
C GLU A 112 11.14 -5.58 5.70
N ASN A 113 11.57 -4.68 4.81
CA ASN A 113 12.01 -3.34 5.18
C ASN A 113 10.89 -2.54 5.84
N PHE A 114 9.66 -2.64 5.30
CA PHE A 114 8.49 -2.02 5.91
C PHE A 114 8.27 -2.52 7.34
N TYR A 115 8.26 -3.84 7.54
CA TYR A 115 8.05 -4.46 8.84
C TYR A 115 9.12 -4.06 9.88
N ARG A 116 10.39 -4.12 9.48
CA ARG A 116 11.54 -3.90 10.36
C ARG A 116 11.79 -2.44 10.68
N GLU A 117 11.60 -1.54 9.72
CA GLU A 117 11.94 -0.11 9.86
C GLU A 117 10.76 0.81 9.54
N GLY A 118 10.10 0.61 8.39
CA GLY A 118 9.10 1.54 7.86
C GLY A 118 7.93 1.82 8.81
N ILE A 119 7.41 0.78 9.48
CA ILE A 119 6.33 0.91 10.47
C ILE A 119 6.74 1.83 11.61
N GLU A 120 7.91 1.62 12.23
CA GLU A 120 8.31 2.44 13.37
C GLU A 120 8.67 3.86 12.94
N LYS A 121 9.31 4.04 11.78
CA LYS A 121 9.56 5.37 11.21
C LYS A 121 8.25 6.15 11.00
N PHE A 122 7.21 5.50 10.50
CA PHE A 122 5.91 6.11 10.34
C PHE A 122 5.29 6.50 11.69
N LEU A 123 5.19 5.54 12.61
CA LEU A 123 4.48 5.74 13.88
C LEU A 123 5.22 6.67 14.85
N SER A 124 6.54 6.80 14.72
CA SER A 124 7.35 7.74 15.52
C SER A 124 7.50 9.13 14.89
N GLY A 125 6.91 9.38 13.71
CA GLY A 125 7.06 10.63 12.96
C GLY A 125 8.42 10.81 12.26
N GLY A 126 9.25 9.76 12.20
CA GLY A 126 10.57 9.75 11.56
C GLY A 126 10.54 9.41 10.06
N PHE A 127 9.37 9.34 9.43
CA PHE A 127 9.22 8.95 8.03
C PHE A 127 9.66 10.05 7.05
N LYS A 128 9.30 11.30 7.37
CA LYS A 128 9.59 12.47 6.52
C LYS A 128 11.09 12.76 6.43
N GLY A 129 11.51 13.28 5.27
CA GLY A 129 12.89 13.68 5.01
C GLY A 129 13.71 12.55 4.41
N ALA A 130 14.96 12.37 4.89
CA ALA A 130 15.93 11.48 4.28
C ALA A 130 15.43 10.02 4.09
N TYR A 131 14.57 9.53 4.99
CA TYR A 131 14.02 8.18 4.88
C TYR A 131 13.08 8.05 3.67
N GLN A 132 12.04 8.88 3.59
CA GLN A 132 11.14 8.90 2.44
C GLN A 132 11.88 9.25 1.14
N GLU A 133 12.80 10.22 1.15
CA GLU A 133 13.59 10.58 -0.03
C GLU A 133 14.39 9.39 -0.59
N LYS A 134 15.01 8.59 0.28
CA LYS A 134 15.73 7.37 -0.11
C LYS A 134 14.80 6.34 -0.73
N LEU A 135 13.63 6.09 -0.11
CA LEU A 135 12.62 5.16 -0.65
C LEU A 135 12.15 5.60 -2.03
N MET A 136 11.84 6.90 -2.19
CA MET A 136 11.37 7.46 -3.45
C MET A 136 12.44 7.41 -4.55
N ALA A 137 13.71 7.62 -4.22
CA ALA A 137 14.80 7.51 -5.18
C ALA A 137 14.95 6.08 -5.71
N ALA A 138 14.89 5.09 -4.82
CA ALA A 138 14.94 3.67 -5.20
C ALA A 138 13.74 3.28 -6.07
N PHE A 139 12.53 3.69 -5.69
CA PHE A 139 11.31 3.42 -6.46
C PHE A 139 11.39 4.01 -7.87
N LYS A 140 11.78 5.28 -7.99
CA LYS A 140 11.87 5.97 -9.29
C LYS A 140 12.92 5.34 -10.21
N ALA A 141 14.00 4.79 -9.67
CA ALA A 141 15.02 4.10 -10.46
C ALA A 141 14.51 2.78 -11.08
N LEU A 142 13.45 2.20 -10.53
CA LEU A 142 12.82 0.97 -11.04
C LEU A 142 11.67 1.23 -12.00
N LEU A 143 11.21 2.48 -12.10
CA LEU A 143 10.16 2.84 -13.05
C LEU A 143 10.73 2.82 -14.47
N PRO A 144 10.03 2.20 -15.44
CA PRO A 144 10.51 2.20 -16.82
C PRO A 144 10.63 3.64 -17.34
N GLU A 145 11.79 3.99 -17.91
CA GLU A 145 12.07 5.35 -18.42
C GLU A 145 11.11 5.80 -19.54
N ARG A 146 10.31 4.89 -20.12
CA ARG A 146 9.32 5.20 -21.16
C ARG A 146 8.09 4.30 -21.06
N PRO A 147 6.86 4.84 -21.13
CA PRO A 147 5.69 4.01 -21.37
C PRO A 147 5.82 3.32 -22.73
N HIS A 148 5.54 2.01 -22.79
CA HIS A 148 5.64 1.21 -24.01
C HIS A 148 4.55 1.50 -25.06
N TRP A 149 3.68 2.48 -24.85
CA TRP A 149 2.68 2.88 -25.83
C TRP A 149 3.09 4.17 -26.55
N LYS A 150 3.36 4.04 -27.84
CA LYS A 150 3.21 5.05 -28.87
C LYS A 150 2.08 4.62 -29.79
#